data_AF-A0A4V1SA63-F1
#
_entry.id   AF-A0A4V1SA63-F1
#
_cell.length_a   1.000
_cell.length_b   1.000
_cell.length_c   1.000
_cell.angle_alpha   90.00
_cell.angle_beta   90.00
_cell.angle_gamma   90.00
#
_symmetry.space_group_name_H-M   'P 1'
#
loop_
_entity.id
_entity.type
_entity.pdbx_description
1 polymer ?
#
loop_
_entity_poly.entity_id
_entity_poly.type
_entity_poly.pdbx_seq_one_letter_code
_entity_poly.pdbx_strand_id
1 'polypeptide(L)'
;MKRLIPLLPVFSALGLICCSTTAPRLSSPVDLRTAVRTLPEAALSGLSESGRAAYLQRLPGDFDEAGRRLHCYHDNPYVGVDSDSMFYLRLFEDAQGRTIAASHCARPRNGNPPSARNTMVFRMEKGRWRDISDEALPPGEARTWYFLFNDSAETVPCGPYTAGGRVNGGLVWYSFGKAAHLLQWEGGRFVLKPRP
;
A
#
# COMPACT_ATOMS: atom_id res chain seq x y z
N MET A 1 -6.76 -39.44 -69.02
CA MET A 1 -6.46 -38.00 -68.89
C MET A 1 -6.87 -37.53 -67.50
N LYS A 2 -5.93 -36.87 -66.80
CA LYS A 2 -6.04 -35.96 -65.64
C LYS A 2 -6.85 -36.36 -64.39
N ARG A 3 -6.09 -36.55 -63.30
CA ARG A 3 -6.47 -36.59 -61.89
C ARG A 3 -7.14 -35.27 -61.45
N LEU A 4 -8.05 -35.33 -60.47
CA LEU A 4 -8.26 -34.23 -59.53
C LEU A 4 -8.34 -34.76 -58.09
N ILE A 5 -7.59 -34.08 -57.24
CA ILE A 5 -7.25 -34.34 -55.83
C ILE A 5 -8.26 -33.59 -54.95
N PRO A 6 -8.59 -34.07 -53.74
CA PRO A 6 -9.55 -33.42 -52.84
C PRO A 6 -8.90 -32.22 -52.12
N LEU A 7 -9.67 -31.15 -51.91
CA LEU A 7 -9.28 -30.03 -51.03
C LEU A 7 -10.12 -30.10 -49.74
N LEU A 8 -9.46 -30.51 -48.66
CA LEU A 8 -9.93 -30.39 -47.27
C LEU A 8 -9.92 -28.92 -46.83
N PRO A 9 -10.80 -28.51 -45.90
CA PRO A 9 -10.70 -27.21 -45.25
C PRO A 9 -9.52 -27.19 -44.28
N VAL A 10 -8.64 -26.21 -44.46
CA VAL A 10 -7.56 -25.85 -43.54
C VAL A 10 -8.18 -25.16 -42.33
N PHE A 11 -8.30 -25.87 -41.21
CA PHE A 11 -8.52 -25.25 -39.91
C PHE A 11 -7.18 -24.69 -39.41
N SER A 12 -6.93 -23.41 -39.67
CA SER A 12 -5.87 -22.67 -38.99
C SER A 12 -6.34 -22.29 -37.58
N ALA A 13 -6.18 -23.22 -36.64
CA ALA A 13 -6.19 -22.91 -35.22
C ALA A 13 -4.84 -22.27 -34.86
N LEU A 14 -4.76 -20.94 -35.02
CA LEU A 14 -3.73 -20.13 -34.36
C LEU A 14 -4.01 -20.17 -32.86
N GLY A 15 -3.41 -21.15 -32.18
CA GLY A 15 -3.33 -21.17 -30.74
C GLY A 15 -2.62 -19.90 -30.27
N LEU A 16 -3.38 -19.01 -29.65
CA LEU A 16 -2.83 -17.95 -28.80
C LEU A 16 -1.95 -18.64 -27.75
N ILE A 17 -0.63 -18.57 -27.94
CA ILE A 17 0.30 -18.73 -26.84
C ILE A 17 0.16 -17.47 -25.99
N CYS A 18 -0.82 -17.48 -25.09
CA CYS A 18 -0.87 -16.55 -23.98
C CYS A 18 0.37 -16.83 -23.12
N CYS A 19 1.43 -16.08 -23.35
CA CYS A 19 2.52 -15.92 -22.39
C CYS A 19 1.90 -15.38 -21.09
N SER A 20 1.48 -16.29 -20.23
CA SER A 20 1.15 -15.98 -18.84
C SER A 20 2.47 -15.69 -18.15
N THR A 21 2.91 -14.43 -18.21
CA THR A 21 3.95 -13.88 -17.35
C THR A 21 3.45 -13.94 -15.92
N THR A 22 3.59 -15.12 -15.32
CA THR A 22 3.22 -15.36 -13.92
C THR A 22 4.27 -14.60 -13.11
N ALA A 23 3.86 -13.48 -12.51
CA ALA A 23 4.72 -12.69 -11.63
C ALA A 23 5.40 -13.62 -10.59
N PRO A 24 6.67 -13.37 -10.23
CA PRO A 24 7.42 -14.23 -9.33
C PRO A 24 6.65 -14.42 -8.02
N ARG A 25 6.54 -15.68 -7.59
CA ARG A 25 5.84 -16.05 -6.36
C ARG A 25 6.69 -15.60 -5.16
N LEU A 26 6.14 -14.72 -4.33
CA LEU A 26 6.85 -14.20 -3.16
C LEU A 26 6.87 -15.21 -2.02
N SER A 27 7.90 -15.12 -1.17
CA SER A 27 8.00 -15.86 0.09
C SER A 27 8.05 -14.89 1.26
N SER A 28 7.48 -15.28 2.41
CA SER A 28 7.68 -14.56 3.67
C SER A 28 8.97 -15.04 4.35
N PRO A 29 9.72 -14.16 5.03
CA PRO A 29 9.49 -12.72 5.14
C PRO A 29 9.83 -11.98 3.83
N VAL A 30 9.09 -10.90 3.55
CA VAL A 30 9.37 -10.00 2.42
C VAL A 30 10.18 -8.80 2.91
N ASP A 31 11.30 -8.49 2.26
CA ASP A 31 12.10 -7.30 2.55
C ASP A 31 11.38 -6.00 2.10
N LEU A 32 11.81 -4.85 2.61
CA LEU A 32 11.10 -3.59 2.41
C LEU A 32 11.14 -3.16 0.94
N ARG A 33 12.29 -3.32 0.27
CA ARG A 33 12.45 -3.00 -1.15
C ARG A 33 11.54 -3.86 -2.03
N THR A 34 11.45 -5.16 -1.76
CA THR A 34 10.55 -6.08 -2.48
C THR A 34 9.09 -5.74 -2.22
N ALA A 35 8.71 -5.40 -0.99
CA ALA A 35 7.34 -4.98 -0.68
C ALA A 35 6.95 -3.71 -1.46
N VAL A 36 7.81 -2.69 -1.49
CA VAL A 36 7.57 -1.46 -2.27
C VAL A 36 7.39 -1.75 -3.76
N ARG A 37 8.09 -2.75 -4.32
CA ARG A 37 7.88 -3.14 -5.72
C ARG A 37 6.58 -3.89 -5.98
N THR A 38 6.11 -4.66 -5.01
CA THR A 38 5.10 -5.71 -5.25
C THR A 38 3.74 -5.46 -4.60
N LEU A 39 3.66 -4.58 -3.61
CA LEU A 39 2.39 -4.20 -2.99
C LEU A 39 1.45 -3.55 -4.01
N PRO A 40 0.12 -3.67 -3.86
CA PRO A 40 -0.81 -2.92 -4.72
C PRO A 40 -0.62 -1.41 -4.61
N GLU A 41 -0.89 -0.65 -5.68
CA GLU A 41 -0.73 0.82 -5.70
C GLU A 41 -1.52 1.53 -4.62
N ALA A 42 -2.71 1.03 -4.29
CA ALA A 42 -3.52 1.54 -3.19
C ALA A 42 -2.78 1.51 -1.84
N ALA A 43 -1.88 0.54 -1.63
CA ALA A 43 -1.05 0.48 -0.43
C ALA A 43 0.01 1.58 -0.40
N LEU A 44 0.42 2.13 -1.55
CA LEU A 44 1.49 3.12 -1.65
C LEU A 44 0.93 4.48 -2.08
N SER A 45 -0.31 4.79 -1.66
CA SER A 45 -0.98 6.05 -1.98
C SER A 45 -1.05 6.36 -3.49
N GLY A 46 -1.14 5.33 -4.33
CA GLY A 46 -1.22 5.48 -5.79
C GLY A 46 0.14 5.58 -6.49
N LEU A 47 1.25 5.29 -5.81
CA LEU A 47 2.58 5.31 -6.41
C LEU A 47 2.70 4.24 -7.51
N SER A 48 2.88 4.71 -8.75
CA SER A 48 2.99 3.88 -9.95
C SER A 48 4.24 3.00 -9.97
N GLU A 49 4.27 2.01 -10.88
CA GLU A 49 5.43 1.14 -11.06
C GLU A 49 6.73 1.91 -11.35
N SER A 50 6.69 2.87 -12.27
CA SER A 50 7.84 3.74 -12.58
C SER A 50 8.21 4.63 -11.39
N GLY A 51 7.21 5.18 -10.68
CA GLY A 51 7.42 5.96 -9.46
C GLY A 51 8.13 5.17 -8.36
N ARG A 52 7.77 3.88 -8.17
CA ARG A 52 8.45 2.97 -7.23
C ARG A 52 9.90 2.73 -7.62
N ALA A 53 10.17 2.50 -8.90
CA ALA A 53 11.53 2.29 -9.38
C ALA A 53 12.40 3.53 -9.11
N ALA A 54 11.89 4.73 -9.42
CA ALA A 54 12.56 6.00 -9.15
C ALA A 54 12.76 6.25 -7.65
N TYR A 55 11.74 5.99 -6.83
CA TYR A 55 11.82 6.10 -5.36
C TYR A 55 12.94 5.22 -4.79
N LEU A 56 12.99 3.96 -5.21
CA LEU A 56 13.96 2.97 -4.74
C LEU A 56 15.40 3.18 -5.25
N GLN A 57 15.60 3.97 -6.30
CA GLN A 57 16.92 4.38 -6.77
C GLN A 57 17.51 5.51 -5.91
N ARG A 58 16.65 6.39 -5.40
CA ARG A 58 17.09 7.53 -4.59
C ARG A 58 17.31 7.18 -3.12
N LEU A 59 16.57 6.21 -2.60
CA LEU A 59 16.59 5.79 -1.19
C LEU A 59 16.61 6.99 -0.22
N PRO A 60 15.46 7.64 0.03
CA PRO A 60 15.43 8.75 0.99
C PRO A 60 15.87 8.26 2.38
N GLY A 61 16.37 9.19 3.21
CA GLY A 61 16.86 8.88 4.56
C GLY A 61 15.83 8.20 5.47
N ASP A 62 14.54 8.34 5.17
CA ASP A 62 13.43 7.71 5.88
C ASP A 62 13.14 6.26 5.43
N PHE A 63 14.00 5.66 4.59
CA PHE A 63 13.92 4.26 4.18
C PHE A 63 14.73 3.38 5.15
N ASP A 64 14.07 2.86 6.20
CA ASP A 64 14.69 2.04 7.24
C ASP A 64 14.50 0.54 6.92
N GLU A 65 15.45 -0.03 6.18
CA GLU A 65 15.43 -1.45 5.81
C GLU A 65 15.55 -2.36 7.04
N ALA A 66 16.34 -1.97 8.05
CA ALA A 66 16.53 -2.77 9.26
C ALA A 66 15.29 -2.80 10.15
N GLY A 67 14.65 -1.64 10.35
CA GLY A 67 13.36 -1.50 11.03
C GLY A 67 12.15 -1.84 10.16
N ARG A 68 12.37 -2.22 8.89
CA ARG A 68 11.37 -2.58 7.87
C ARG A 68 10.20 -1.61 7.81
N ARG A 69 10.52 -0.32 7.77
CA ARG A 69 9.57 0.78 7.77
C ARG A 69 10.06 1.89 6.89
N LEU A 70 9.14 2.65 6.33
CA LEU A 70 9.49 3.87 5.64
C LEU A 70 8.42 4.93 5.76
N HIS A 71 8.86 6.15 5.54
CA HIS A 71 8.01 7.29 5.26
C HIS A 71 8.38 7.86 3.89
N CYS A 72 7.39 7.95 3.02
CA CYS A 72 7.51 8.57 1.71
C CYS A 72 6.78 9.91 1.76
N TYR A 73 7.52 11.00 1.52
CA TYR A 73 6.96 12.35 1.35
C TYR A 73 7.51 12.95 0.06
N HIS A 74 6.74 12.85 -1.02
CA HIS A 74 7.05 13.51 -2.28
C HIS A 74 5.94 14.48 -2.62
N ASP A 75 6.31 15.74 -2.78
CA ASP A 75 5.45 16.89 -3.09
C ASP A 75 5.96 17.63 -4.36
N ASN A 76 6.92 17.03 -5.07
CA ASN A 76 7.62 17.66 -6.20
C ASN A 76 7.34 16.91 -7.52
N PRO A 77 6.57 17.51 -8.46
CA PRO A 77 6.21 16.89 -9.74
C PRO A 77 7.37 16.72 -10.71
N TYR A 78 8.50 17.40 -10.49
CA TYR A 78 9.65 17.37 -11.40
C TYR A 78 10.64 16.24 -11.11
N VAL A 79 10.38 15.42 -10.08
CA VAL A 79 11.34 14.45 -9.55
C VAL A 79 11.04 13.03 -10.05
N GLY A 80 10.02 12.80 -10.88
CA GLY A 80 9.74 11.46 -11.45
C GLY A 80 9.33 10.41 -10.41
N VAL A 81 9.03 10.84 -9.18
CA VAL A 81 8.22 10.11 -8.22
C VAL A 81 6.89 10.85 -8.19
N ASP A 82 5.78 10.13 -8.27
CA ASP A 82 4.45 10.72 -8.37
C ASP A 82 4.22 11.68 -7.19
N SER A 83 4.08 12.98 -7.50
CA SER A 83 4.20 14.11 -6.56
C SER A 83 3.16 14.18 -5.45
N ASP A 84 2.23 13.24 -5.42
CA ASP A 84 1.15 13.20 -4.44
C ASP A 84 1.20 11.90 -3.62
N SER A 85 2.22 11.06 -3.83
CA SER A 85 2.40 9.79 -3.12
C SER A 85 3.05 10.06 -1.76
N MET A 86 2.22 10.23 -0.74
CA MET A 86 2.67 10.42 0.63
C MET A 86 2.13 9.30 1.52
N PHE A 87 3.01 8.48 2.11
CA PHE A 87 2.57 7.35 2.92
C PHE A 87 3.59 6.91 3.99
N TYR A 88 3.07 6.29 5.03
CA TYR A 88 3.82 5.49 5.98
C TYR A 88 3.63 4.01 5.66
N LEU A 89 4.68 3.22 5.75
CA LEU A 89 4.61 1.77 5.58
C LEU A 89 5.43 1.08 6.67
N ARG A 90 4.89 -0.01 7.22
CA ARG A 90 5.60 -0.92 8.11
C ARG A 90 5.38 -2.36 7.68
N LEU A 91 6.45 -3.14 7.70
CA LEU A 91 6.39 -4.58 7.57
C LEU A 91 6.71 -5.25 8.91
N PHE A 92 5.99 -6.32 9.21
CA PHE A 92 6.23 -7.17 10.37
C PHE A 92 5.64 -8.56 10.11
N GLU A 93 5.93 -9.52 10.96
CA GLU A 93 5.42 -10.88 10.86
C GLU A 93 4.24 -11.09 11.81
N ASP A 94 3.21 -11.78 11.35
CA ASP A 94 2.21 -12.33 12.26
C ASP A 94 2.73 -13.57 12.99
N ALA A 95 1.92 -14.11 13.90
CA ALA A 95 2.26 -15.30 14.68
C ALA A 95 2.51 -16.56 13.83
N GLN A 96 2.13 -16.56 12.55
CA GLN A 96 2.39 -17.64 11.61
C GLN A 96 3.61 -17.37 10.71
N GLY A 97 4.37 -16.30 10.98
CA GLY A 97 5.55 -15.90 10.20
C GLY A 97 5.20 -15.28 8.85
N ARG A 98 3.94 -14.89 8.61
CA ARG A 98 3.53 -14.24 7.36
C ARG A 98 3.80 -12.75 7.46
N THR A 99 4.37 -12.17 6.40
CA THR A 99 4.56 -10.72 6.35
C THR A 99 3.22 -10.00 6.28
N ILE A 100 3.01 -9.06 7.18
CA ILE A 100 1.97 -8.04 7.20
C ILE A 100 2.59 -6.74 6.71
N ALA A 101 1.91 -6.06 5.79
CA ALA A 101 2.24 -4.71 5.36
C ALA A 101 1.11 -3.78 5.78
N ALA A 102 1.39 -2.88 6.73
CA ALA A 102 0.44 -1.87 7.18
C ALA A 102 0.86 -0.52 6.61
N SER A 103 -0.04 0.11 5.86
CA SER A 103 0.22 1.38 5.18
C SER A 103 -0.85 2.41 5.43
N HIS A 104 -0.44 3.67 5.48
CA HIS A 104 -1.32 4.80 5.64
C HIS A 104 -0.90 5.97 4.75
N CYS A 105 -1.83 6.54 3.99
CA CYS A 105 -1.64 7.79 3.26
C CYS A 105 -1.42 8.92 4.27
N ALA A 106 -0.25 9.55 4.27
CA ALA A 106 0.10 10.56 5.27
C ALA A 106 -0.77 11.83 5.16
N ARG A 107 -1.37 12.09 3.98
CA ARG A 107 -2.37 13.15 3.79
C ARG A 107 -3.46 12.72 2.81
N PRO A 108 -4.73 13.07 3.07
CA PRO A 108 -5.78 13.01 2.05
C PRO A 108 -5.42 13.93 0.88
N ARG A 109 -5.35 13.37 -0.33
CA ARG A 109 -4.98 14.07 -1.56
C ARG A 109 -5.98 15.20 -1.86
N ASN A 110 -5.48 16.37 -2.28
CA ASN A 110 -6.27 17.46 -2.90
C ASN A 110 -7.43 18.00 -2.06
N GLY A 111 -7.31 18.01 -0.73
CA GLY A 111 -8.35 18.53 0.17
C GLY A 111 -9.58 17.63 0.32
N ASN A 112 -9.51 16.39 -0.18
CA ASN A 112 -10.53 15.39 0.09
C ASN A 112 -10.58 15.06 1.59
N PRO A 113 -11.76 14.75 2.15
CA PRO A 113 -11.85 14.30 3.53
C PRO A 113 -11.10 12.96 3.74
N PRO A 114 -10.54 12.74 4.94
CA PRO A 114 -10.00 11.43 5.33
C PRO A 114 -11.05 10.33 5.15
N SER A 115 -10.61 9.16 4.69
CA SER A 115 -11.46 8.03 4.35
C SER A 115 -10.84 6.71 4.73
N ALA A 116 -11.66 5.65 4.81
CA ALA A 116 -11.20 4.29 5.07
C ALA A 116 -10.16 3.78 4.06
N ARG A 117 -10.14 4.34 2.83
CA ARG A 117 -9.17 3.96 1.78
C ARG A 117 -7.78 4.53 2.02
N ASN A 118 -7.62 5.43 2.99
CA ASN A 118 -6.31 5.98 3.35
C ASN A 118 -5.48 5.01 4.18
N THR A 119 -6.05 3.93 4.71
CA THR A 119 -5.32 2.93 5.51
C THR A 119 -5.56 1.56 4.92
N MET A 120 -4.48 0.88 4.55
CA MET A 120 -4.55 -0.44 3.95
C MET A 120 -3.65 -1.40 4.70
N VAL A 121 -4.13 -2.63 4.90
CA VAL A 121 -3.36 -3.71 5.53
C VAL A 121 -3.37 -4.92 4.61
N PHE A 122 -2.19 -5.40 4.25
CA PHE A 122 -2.01 -6.57 3.42
C PHE A 122 -1.30 -7.67 4.19
N ARG A 123 -1.60 -8.92 3.84
CA ARG A 123 -0.91 -10.11 4.33
C ARG A 123 -0.39 -10.93 3.17
N MET A 124 0.84 -11.41 3.28
CA MET A 124 1.43 -12.30 2.30
C MET A 124 0.84 -13.71 2.46
N GLU A 125 0.10 -14.18 1.45
CA GLU A 125 -0.52 -15.50 1.41
C GLU A 125 -0.26 -16.18 0.07
N LYS A 126 0.29 -17.40 0.10
CA LYS A 126 0.54 -18.22 -1.11
C LYS A 126 1.38 -17.49 -2.18
N GLY A 127 2.19 -16.52 -1.76
CA GLY A 127 3.07 -15.70 -2.59
C GLY A 127 2.40 -14.51 -3.28
N ARG A 128 1.27 -14.04 -2.74
CA ARG A 128 0.58 -12.82 -3.16
C ARG A 128 0.17 -12.00 -1.94
N TRP A 129 0.09 -10.68 -2.12
CA TRP A 129 -0.52 -9.80 -1.13
C TRP A 129 -2.04 -9.97 -1.17
N ARG A 130 -2.63 -10.33 -0.04
CA ARG A 130 -4.07 -10.31 0.19
C ARG A 130 -4.43 -9.07 0.99
N ASP A 131 -5.39 -8.29 0.52
CA ASP A 131 -5.98 -7.21 1.30
C ASP A 131 -6.79 -7.80 2.46
N ILE A 132 -6.43 -7.40 3.68
CA ILE A 132 -7.10 -7.79 4.93
C ILE A 132 -7.56 -6.56 5.71
N SER A 133 -7.68 -5.40 5.07
CA SER A 133 -7.96 -4.12 5.74
C SER A 133 -9.25 -4.14 6.54
N ASP A 134 -10.31 -4.78 6.03
CA ASP A 134 -11.61 -4.93 6.70
C ASP A 134 -11.56 -5.87 7.91
N GLU A 135 -10.64 -6.83 7.88
CA GLU A 135 -10.45 -7.85 8.93
C GLU A 135 -9.49 -7.33 10.02
N ALA A 136 -8.49 -6.55 9.61
CA ALA A 136 -7.37 -6.13 10.42
C ALA A 136 -7.59 -4.78 11.11
N LEU A 137 -8.31 -3.84 10.51
CA LEU A 137 -8.47 -2.52 11.10
C LEU A 137 -9.67 -2.48 12.06
N PRO A 138 -9.61 -1.68 13.14
CA PRO A 138 -10.77 -1.42 13.98
C PRO A 138 -11.93 -0.86 13.13
N PRO A 139 -13.18 -1.31 13.36
CA PRO A 139 -14.33 -0.82 12.61
C PRO A 139 -14.68 0.62 13.02
N GLY A 140 -15.56 1.26 12.24
CA GLY A 140 -16.14 2.57 12.57
C GLY A 140 -15.26 3.76 12.20
N GLU A 141 -15.37 4.85 12.98
CA GLU A 141 -14.72 6.14 12.70
C GLU A 141 -13.20 6.07 12.71
N ALA A 142 -12.62 5.09 13.42
CA ALA A 142 -11.18 4.87 13.42
C ALA A 142 -10.62 4.62 12.02
N ARG A 143 -11.44 4.17 11.04
CA ARG A 143 -10.97 3.97 9.66
C ARG A 143 -10.64 5.28 8.95
N THR A 144 -11.12 6.43 9.43
CA THR A 144 -10.79 7.75 8.87
C THR A 144 -9.70 8.46 9.67
N TRP A 145 -9.08 7.79 10.64
CA TRP A 145 -7.99 8.34 11.44
C TRP A 145 -6.66 8.24 10.71
N TYR A 146 -5.68 8.99 11.20
CA TYR A 146 -4.30 8.81 10.80
C TYR A 146 -3.64 7.68 11.60
N PHE A 147 -2.66 7.00 10.99
CA PHE A 147 -1.85 5.95 11.59
C PHE A 147 -0.36 6.13 11.25
N LEU A 148 0.49 6.30 12.26
CA LEU A 148 1.93 6.57 12.08
C LEU A 148 2.75 5.27 11.98
N PHE A 149 2.55 4.49 10.92
CA PHE A 149 3.21 3.17 10.80
C PHE A 149 4.75 3.25 10.74
N ASN A 150 5.34 4.42 10.47
CA ASN A 150 6.81 4.60 10.49
C ASN A 150 7.41 4.71 11.91
N ASP A 151 6.60 4.76 12.97
CA ASP A 151 7.10 4.77 14.35
C ASP A 151 7.82 3.44 14.69
N SER A 152 8.91 3.53 15.45
CA SER A 152 9.72 2.38 15.91
C SER A 152 9.07 1.62 17.04
N ALA A 153 8.16 2.27 17.78
CA ALA A 153 7.49 1.64 18.89
C ALA A 153 6.67 0.42 18.43
N GLU A 154 6.46 -0.54 19.34
CA GLU A 154 5.58 -1.67 19.08
C GLU A 154 4.14 -1.20 18.81
N THR A 155 3.72 -0.15 19.51
CA THR A 155 2.43 0.51 19.31
C THR A 155 2.55 1.73 18.40
N VAL A 156 1.56 1.92 17.54
CA VAL A 156 1.51 3.01 16.56
C VAL A 156 0.54 4.10 17.02
N PRO A 157 0.97 5.36 17.16
CA PRO A 157 0.05 6.45 17.44
C PRO A 157 -1.00 6.62 16.35
N CYS A 158 -2.26 6.84 16.75
CA CYS A 158 -3.37 7.10 15.85
C CYS A 158 -4.39 8.08 16.43
N GLY A 159 -5.16 8.72 15.56
CA GLY A 159 -6.17 9.68 15.97
C GLY A 159 -6.86 10.40 14.82
N PRO A 160 -7.85 11.25 15.12
CA PRO A 160 -8.55 12.01 14.11
C PRO A 160 -7.62 13.04 13.45
N TYR A 161 -7.89 13.32 12.18
CA TYR A 161 -7.33 14.47 11.50
C TYR A 161 -7.98 15.76 12.01
N THR A 162 -7.22 16.85 12.00
CA THR A 162 -7.73 18.21 12.16
C THR A 162 -7.84 18.87 10.79
N ALA A 163 -9.03 19.37 10.47
CA ALA A 163 -9.24 20.18 9.27
C ALA A 163 -8.74 21.62 9.52
N GLY A 164 -8.04 22.17 8.54
CA GLY A 164 -7.66 23.58 8.45
C GLY A 164 -8.06 24.16 7.10
N GLY A 165 -8.00 25.48 6.99
CA GLY A 165 -8.38 26.21 5.77
C GLY A 165 -9.67 27.02 5.91
N ARG A 166 -10.05 27.73 4.84
CA ARG A 166 -11.23 28.61 4.82
C ARG A 166 -12.45 27.88 4.25
N VAL A 167 -13.50 27.75 5.05
CA VAL A 167 -14.86 27.49 4.57
C VAL A 167 -15.36 28.79 3.94
N ASN A 168 -15.15 28.95 2.63
CA ASN A 168 -15.74 29.95 1.69
C ASN A 168 -14.96 29.92 0.35
N GLY A 169 -14.83 28.74 -0.27
CA GLY A 169 -14.14 28.57 -1.55
C GLY A 169 -12.61 28.49 -1.51
N GLY A 170 -12.01 28.37 -0.31
CA GLY A 170 -10.57 28.10 -0.14
C GLY A 170 -10.24 26.61 -0.11
N LEU A 171 -8.95 26.27 -0.25
CA LEU A 171 -8.44 24.91 -0.06
C LEU A 171 -8.65 24.48 1.39
N VAL A 172 -9.28 23.32 1.59
CA VAL A 172 -9.30 22.61 2.89
C VAL A 172 -8.10 21.68 2.92
N TRP A 173 -7.37 21.67 4.03
CA TRP A 173 -6.30 20.71 4.26
C TRP A 173 -6.52 19.96 5.57
N TYR A 174 -5.99 18.74 5.64
CA TYR A 174 -6.06 17.91 6.82
C TYR A 174 -4.65 17.68 7.36
N SER A 175 -4.50 17.84 8.66
CA SER A 175 -3.25 17.56 9.38
C SER A 175 -3.52 16.56 10.49
N PHE A 176 -2.48 15.91 11.02
CA PHE A 176 -2.66 15.02 12.17
C PHE A 176 -3.08 15.83 13.38
N GLY A 177 -4.20 15.44 13.98
CA GLY A 177 -4.62 15.96 15.27
C GLY A 177 -3.80 15.39 16.42
N LYS A 178 -4.27 15.61 17.64
CA LYS A 178 -3.72 14.94 18.82
C LYS A 178 -4.03 13.45 18.74
N ALA A 179 -3.02 12.60 18.92
CA ALA A 179 -3.23 11.15 18.95
C ALA A 179 -4.15 10.79 20.12
N ALA A 180 -5.26 10.12 19.79
CA ALA A 180 -6.29 9.70 20.72
C ALA A 180 -5.98 8.32 21.31
N HIS A 181 -5.36 7.44 20.51
CA HIS A 181 -5.09 6.05 20.88
C HIS A 181 -3.73 5.58 20.38
N LEU A 182 -3.34 4.41 20.89
CA LEU A 182 -2.24 3.61 20.39
C LEU A 182 -2.83 2.38 19.67
N LEU A 183 -2.25 2.01 18.53
CA LEU A 183 -2.66 0.85 17.76
C LEU A 183 -1.63 -0.27 17.95
N GLN A 184 -2.08 -1.46 18.35
CA GLN A 184 -1.20 -2.63 18.56
C GLN A 184 -1.73 -3.83 17.78
N TRP A 185 -0.83 -4.62 17.18
CA TRP A 185 -1.21 -5.84 16.48
C TRP A 185 -1.38 -7.01 17.47
N GLU A 186 -2.57 -7.57 17.55
CA GLU A 186 -2.92 -8.69 18.44
C GLU A 186 -3.88 -9.66 17.75
N GLY A 187 -3.57 -10.95 17.79
CA GLY A 187 -4.49 -11.99 17.32
C GLY A 187 -4.93 -11.84 15.85
N GLY A 188 -4.05 -11.31 14.99
CA GLY A 188 -4.30 -11.16 13.56
C GLY A 188 -5.03 -9.88 13.14
N ARG A 189 -5.16 -8.91 14.05
CA ARG A 189 -5.77 -7.59 13.79
C ARG A 189 -5.14 -6.51 14.65
N PHE A 190 -5.44 -5.26 14.33
CA PHE A 190 -5.08 -4.12 15.15
C PHE A 190 -6.15 -3.85 16.22
N VAL A 191 -5.69 -3.57 17.44
CA VAL A 191 -6.50 -3.24 18.60
C VAL A 191 -6.13 -1.83 19.06
N LEU A 192 -7.16 -1.02 19.37
CA LEU A 192 -6.97 0.28 19.97
C LEU A 192 -6.69 0.13 21.46
N LYS A 193 -5.59 0.71 21.91
CA LYS A 193 -5.19 0.82 23.31
C LYS A 193 -5.33 2.28 23.77
N PRO A 194 -5.70 2.51 25.04
CA PRO A 194 -5.68 3.86 25.59
C PRO A 194 -4.27 4.42 25.56
N ARG A 195 -4.16 5.72 25.36
CA ARG A 195 -2.90 6.44 25.53
C ARG A 195 -2.70 6.70 27.04
N PRO A 196 -1.51 6.43 27.61
CA PRO A 196 -1.22 6.73 29.01
C PRO A 196 -1.27 8.24 29.31
#